data_AF-A0A6A5GJT6-F1
#
_entry.id   AF-A0A6A5GJT6-F1
#
_cell.length_a   1.000
_cell.length_b   1.000
_cell.length_c   1.000
_cell.angle_alpha   90.00
_cell.angle_beta   90.00
_cell.angle_gamma   90.00
#
_symmetry.space_group_name_H-M   'P 1'
#
loop_
_entity.id
_entity.type
_entity.pdbx_description
1 polymer ?
#
loop_
_entity_poly.entity_id
_entity_poly.type
_entity_poly.pdbx_seq_one_letter_code
_entity_poly.pdbx_strand_id
1 'polypeptide(L)'
;MLKIFGKVLRADLRDTVDPDCVQTCFKAFDCILAYFYTSGRCQLFNFNETEKLEVEETNKADGFFVAFKTTLPNDTCPAYPDIRPVVNIGEDPITWIKSGTTFSRCIGDWKMFRRSNPEITVCMQVYERFLEIYPNADNWQAIWIDGVRNCNWESNPKCNVFEWSDEYTVGEEALTPDNAALSFYKGSTPENCLVVISNSVTSVSLNDVPCGRGSGLELGVACGYQMLARRWTRG
;
A
#
# COMPACT_ATOMS: atom_id res chain seq x y z
N MET A 1 -9.85 -21.41 2.71
CA MET A 1 -10.52 -20.11 2.95
C MET A 1 -10.70 -19.94 4.46
N LEU A 2 -10.27 -18.82 5.03
CA LEU A 2 -10.50 -18.51 6.45
C LEU A 2 -11.89 -17.91 6.63
N LYS A 3 -12.79 -18.63 7.31
CA LYS A 3 -14.17 -18.20 7.56
C LYS A 3 -14.32 -17.57 8.94
N ILE A 4 -14.96 -16.41 9.00
CA ILE A 4 -15.27 -15.69 10.24
C ILE A 4 -16.70 -15.17 10.22
N PHE A 5 -17.23 -14.81 11.38
CA PHE A 5 -18.42 -13.96 11.45
C PHE A 5 -18.01 -12.53 11.10
N GLY A 6 -18.59 -11.98 10.04
CA GLY A 6 -18.24 -10.63 9.63
C GLY A 6 -19.14 -10.08 8.54
N LYS A 7 -19.16 -8.74 8.45
CA LYS A 7 -19.92 -7.97 7.47
C LYS A 7 -18.97 -7.07 6.67
N VAL A 8 -19.19 -6.99 5.36
CA VAL A 8 -18.52 -5.99 4.51
C VAL A 8 -19.23 -4.65 4.67
N LEU A 9 -18.53 -3.60 5.12
CA LEU A 9 -19.15 -2.34 5.54
C LEU A 9 -19.82 -1.54 4.42
N ARG A 10 -19.36 -1.72 3.18
CA ARG A 10 -19.84 -0.96 2.00
C ARG A 10 -20.48 -1.85 0.94
N ALA A 11 -20.94 -3.02 1.33
CA ALA A 11 -21.60 -3.93 0.42
C ALA A 11 -22.80 -4.59 1.11
N ASP A 12 -23.90 -4.63 0.37
CA ASP A 12 -25.08 -5.39 0.75
C ASP A 12 -25.14 -6.66 -0.09
N LEU A 13 -25.53 -7.77 0.54
CA LEU A 13 -25.73 -9.03 -0.17
C LEU A 13 -26.88 -8.86 -1.16
N ARG A 14 -26.52 -8.87 -2.45
CA ARG A 14 -27.47 -8.92 -3.57
C ARG A 14 -28.28 -10.22 -3.53
N ASP A 15 -29.34 -10.28 -4.33
CA ASP A 15 -30.25 -11.45 -4.40
C ASP A 15 -29.62 -12.70 -5.03
N THR A 16 -28.33 -12.67 -5.37
CA THR A 16 -27.61 -13.84 -5.87
C THR A 16 -27.54 -14.92 -4.79
N VAL A 17 -28.15 -16.06 -5.08
CA VAL A 17 -28.10 -17.25 -4.23
C VAL A 17 -27.04 -18.20 -4.79
N ASP A 18 -25.97 -18.40 -4.04
CA ASP A 18 -24.96 -19.41 -4.33
C ASP A 18 -24.73 -20.22 -3.03
N PRO A 19 -25.31 -21.44 -2.93
CA PRO A 19 -25.14 -22.27 -1.74
C PRO A 19 -23.68 -22.71 -1.52
N ASP A 20 -22.86 -22.70 -2.57
CA ASP A 20 -21.46 -23.10 -2.57
C ASP A 20 -20.51 -21.89 -2.62
N CYS A 21 -20.98 -20.70 -2.24
CA CYS A 21 -20.28 -19.40 -2.27
C CYS A 21 -18.77 -19.47 -1.94
N VAL A 22 -18.43 -20.19 -0.86
CA VAL A 22 -17.04 -20.36 -0.41
C VAL A 22 -16.21 -21.19 -1.39
N GLN A 23 -16.78 -22.27 -1.93
CA GLN A 23 -16.13 -23.12 -2.91
C GLN A 23 -16.01 -22.43 -4.27
N THR A 24 -17.02 -21.68 -4.69
CA THR A 24 -16.99 -20.86 -5.91
C THR A 24 -15.82 -19.88 -5.86
N CYS A 25 -15.68 -19.13 -4.76
CA CYS A 25 -14.55 -18.22 -4.57
C CYS A 25 -13.19 -18.95 -4.46
N PHE A 26 -13.14 -20.11 -3.81
CA PHE A 26 -11.91 -20.87 -3.67
C PHE A 26 -11.34 -21.29 -5.03
N LYS A 27 -12.22 -21.71 -5.96
CA LYS A 27 -11.85 -22.15 -7.31
C LYS A 27 -11.60 -20.98 -8.27
N ALA A 28 -12.28 -19.86 -8.10
CA ALA A 28 -12.08 -18.66 -8.92
C ALA A 28 -10.66 -18.10 -8.71
N PHE A 29 -9.94 -17.82 -9.78
CA PHE A 29 -8.55 -17.36 -9.71
C PHE A 29 -8.43 -15.98 -9.05
N ASP A 30 -9.32 -15.07 -9.41
CA ASP A 30 -9.33 -13.66 -9.01
C ASP A 30 -10.14 -13.37 -7.73
N CYS A 31 -10.91 -14.33 -7.21
CA CYS A 31 -11.70 -14.09 -5.99
C CYS A 31 -10.81 -13.96 -4.75
N ILE A 32 -11.01 -12.88 -3.99
CA ILE A 32 -10.26 -12.57 -2.77
C ILE A 32 -11.08 -12.80 -1.49
N LEU A 33 -12.41 -12.66 -1.57
CA LEU A 33 -13.30 -12.80 -0.42
C LEU A 33 -14.71 -13.23 -0.86
N ALA A 34 -15.30 -14.17 -0.13
CA ALA A 34 -16.72 -14.52 -0.25
C ALA A 34 -17.48 -13.94 0.94
N TYR A 35 -18.50 -13.13 0.70
CA TYR A 35 -19.42 -12.59 1.70
C TYR A 35 -20.78 -13.28 1.54
N PHE A 36 -21.32 -13.85 2.61
CA PHE A 36 -22.57 -14.59 2.53
C PHE A 36 -23.36 -14.59 3.83
N TYR A 37 -24.65 -14.91 3.72
CA TYR A 37 -25.58 -15.03 4.83
C TYR A 37 -26.06 -16.47 5.00
N THR A 38 -26.53 -16.82 6.19
CA THR A 38 -27.10 -18.15 6.50
C THR A 38 -28.22 -18.58 5.56
N SER A 39 -28.95 -17.64 4.95
CA SER A 39 -30.03 -17.92 3.99
C SER A 39 -29.55 -18.28 2.57
N GLY A 40 -28.24 -18.37 2.33
CA GLY A 40 -27.67 -18.74 1.01
C GLY A 40 -27.40 -17.56 0.06
N ARG A 41 -27.64 -16.31 0.49
CA ARG A 41 -27.23 -15.13 -0.29
C ARG A 41 -25.71 -15.00 -0.29
N CYS A 42 -25.13 -14.73 -1.45
CA CYS A 42 -23.69 -14.70 -1.67
C CYS A 42 -23.28 -13.51 -2.53
N GLN A 43 -22.15 -12.91 -2.18
CA GLN A 43 -21.44 -11.93 -2.97
C GLN A 43 -19.94 -12.26 -2.95
N LEU A 44 -19.36 -12.34 -4.15
CA LEU A 44 -17.94 -12.55 -4.33
C LEU A 44 -17.25 -11.21 -4.57
N PHE A 45 -16.07 -11.04 -4.00
CA PHE A 45 -15.20 -9.90 -4.23
C PHE A 45 -13.98 -10.39 -4.97
N ASN A 46 -13.78 -9.86 -6.18
CA ASN A 46 -12.66 -10.19 -7.05
C ASN A 46 -11.58 -9.11 -6.95
N PHE A 47 -10.33 -9.50 -7.16
CA PHE A 47 -9.16 -8.64 -7.06
C PHE A 47 -9.27 -7.42 -7.99
N ASN A 48 -9.54 -7.65 -9.27
CA ASN A 48 -9.57 -6.60 -10.30
C ASN A 48 -10.76 -5.65 -10.17
N GLU A 49 -11.85 -6.08 -9.51
CA GLU A 49 -13.11 -5.31 -9.42
C GLU A 49 -13.27 -4.60 -8.08
N THR A 50 -12.46 -4.96 -7.09
CA THR A 50 -12.58 -4.43 -5.74
C THR A 50 -11.53 -3.34 -5.53
N GLU A 51 -11.97 -2.09 -5.43
CA GLU A 51 -11.08 -1.00 -5.07
C GLU A 51 -10.72 -1.08 -3.58
N LYS A 52 -11.69 -0.93 -2.67
CA LYS A 52 -11.47 -0.93 -1.22
C LYS A 52 -12.37 -1.95 -0.54
N LEU A 53 -11.83 -2.67 0.45
CA LEU A 53 -12.63 -3.56 1.28
C LEU A 53 -12.35 -3.36 2.77
N GLU A 54 -13.42 -3.18 3.52
CA GLU A 54 -13.43 -3.13 4.98
C GLU A 54 -14.43 -4.17 5.48
N VAL A 55 -13.95 -5.07 6.33
CA VAL A 55 -14.76 -6.11 6.97
C VAL A 55 -14.78 -5.84 8.45
N GLU A 56 -15.97 -5.80 9.06
CA GLU A 56 -16.15 -5.78 10.51
C GLU A 56 -16.46 -7.19 11.03
N GLU A 57 -15.75 -7.64 12.06
CA GLU A 57 -16.08 -8.86 12.80
C GLU A 57 -17.44 -8.71 13.48
N THR A 58 -18.33 -9.65 13.22
CA THR A 58 -19.68 -9.70 13.81
C THR A 58 -19.80 -10.92 14.71
N ASN A 59 -20.99 -11.18 15.24
CA ASN A 59 -21.27 -12.37 16.03
C ASN A 59 -22.22 -13.34 15.29
N LYS A 60 -22.49 -14.48 15.93
CA LYS A 60 -23.35 -15.52 15.37
C LYS A 60 -24.81 -15.08 15.15
N ALA A 61 -25.33 -14.18 15.99
CA ALA A 61 -26.70 -13.70 15.89
C ALA A 61 -26.92 -12.85 14.63
N ASP A 62 -25.86 -12.17 14.15
CA ASP A 62 -25.93 -11.37 12.94
C ASP A 62 -26.06 -12.21 11.66
N GLY A 63 -25.71 -13.51 11.70
CA GLY A 63 -25.86 -14.44 10.58
C GLY A 63 -24.96 -14.19 9.36
N PHE A 64 -24.14 -13.14 9.39
CA PHE A 64 -23.20 -12.79 8.33
C PHE A 64 -21.87 -13.52 8.49
N PHE A 65 -21.35 -14.00 7.37
CA PHE A 65 -20.05 -14.62 7.27
C PHE A 65 -19.23 -13.99 6.16
N VAL A 66 -17.94 -13.88 6.41
CA VAL A 66 -16.97 -13.69 5.33
C VAL A 66 -15.97 -14.84 5.33
N ALA A 67 -15.52 -15.22 4.15
CA ALA A 67 -14.46 -16.19 3.96
C ALA A 67 -13.34 -15.56 3.13
N PHE A 68 -12.20 -15.30 3.77
CA PHE A 68 -11.00 -14.79 3.11
C PHE A 68 -10.31 -15.91 2.35
N LYS A 69 -9.92 -15.65 1.11
CA LYS A 69 -8.94 -16.50 0.45
C LYS A 69 -7.61 -16.30 1.16
N THR A 70 -6.98 -17.40 1.55
CA THR A 70 -5.70 -17.31 2.24
C THR A 70 -4.91 -18.58 2.04
N THR A 71 -3.60 -18.44 1.95
CA THR A 71 -2.67 -19.55 2.14
C THR A 71 -2.32 -19.63 3.63
N LEU A 72 -2.47 -20.80 4.22
CA LEU A 72 -2.01 -21.08 5.60
C LEU A 72 -0.66 -21.80 5.51
N PRO A 73 0.23 -21.66 6.50
CA PRO A 73 1.46 -22.46 6.57
C PRO A 73 1.10 -23.96 6.59
N ASN A 74 1.80 -24.77 5.79
CA ASN A 74 1.47 -26.20 5.61
C ASN A 74 1.47 -27.01 6.92
N ASP A 75 2.24 -26.59 7.93
CA ASP A 75 2.56 -27.41 9.11
C ASP A 75 2.14 -26.79 10.44
N THR A 76 1.50 -25.61 10.44
CA THR A 76 0.97 -24.99 11.66
C THR A 76 -0.44 -24.47 11.42
N CYS A 77 -1.35 -24.82 12.34
CA CYS A 77 -2.66 -24.17 12.46
C CYS A 77 -2.51 -23.01 13.45
N PRO A 78 -2.20 -21.78 13.00
CA PRO A 78 -2.10 -20.63 13.89
C PRO A 78 -3.40 -20.41 14.67
N ALA A 79 -3.29 -19.95 15.91
CA ALA A 79 -4.44 -19.54 16.68
C ALA A 79 -5.14 -18.37 15.98
N TYR A 80 -6.47 -18.28 16.10
CA TYR A 80 -7.29 -17.26 15.42
C TYR A 80 -6.73 -15.82 15.49
N PRO A 81 -6.25 -15.32 16.65
CA PRO A 81 -5.70 -13.97 16.76
C PRO A 81 -4.43 -13.74 15.94
N ASP A 82 -3.69 -14.81 15.64
CA ASP A 82 -2.41 -14.77 14.94
C ASP A 82 -2.58 -14.95 13.42
N ILE A 83 -3.79 -15.29 12.95
CA ILE A 83 -4.05 -15.46 11.53
C ILE A 83 -4.07 -14.09 10.85
N ARG A 84 -3.11 -13.90 9.94
CA ARG A 84 -3.11 -12.79 8.98
C ARG A 84 -3.48 -13.35 7.61
N PRO A 85 -4.70 -13.10 7.11
CA PRO A 85 -5.08 -13.60 5.81
C PRO A 85 -4.18 -12.99 4.72
N VAL A 86 -3.64 -13.85 3.85
CA VAL A 86 -2.79 -13.44 2.72
C VAL A 86 -3.29 -14.13 1.45
N VAL A 87 -3.73 -13.33 0.48
CA VAL A 87 -4.18 -13.81 -0.83
C VAL A 87 -3.01 -13.72 -1.81
N ASN A 88 -2.58 -14.85 -2.36
CA ASN A 88 -1.50 -14.91 -3.35
C ASN A 88 -2.08 -14.85 -4.77
N ILE A 89 -2.48 -13.66 -5.23
CA ILE A 89 -2.97 -13.40 -6.59
C ILE A 89 -2.09 -12.31 -7.21
N GLY A 90 -1.58 -12.56 -8.42
CA GLY A 90 -0.63 -11.65 -9.07
C GLY A 90 0.81 -11.89 -8.61
N GLU A 91 1.66 -10.89 -8.83
CA GLU A 91 3.08 -10.91 -8.47
C GLU A 91 3.30 -10.70 -6.97
N ASP A 92 2.54 -9.77 -6.38
CA ASP A 92 2.61 -9.44 -4.96
C ASP A 92 1.45 -10.03 -4.15
N PRO A 93 1.71 -10.56 -2.94
CA PRO A 93 0.66 -11.08 -2.06
C PRO A 93 -0.19 -9.94 -1.46
N ILE A 94 -1.51 -10.10 -1.52
CA ILE A 94 -2.46 -9.18 -0.89
C ILE A 94 -2.61 -9.54 0.58
N THR A 95 -2.12 -8.66 1.45
CA THR A 95 -2.20 -8.86 2.90
C THR A 95 -3.40 -8.14 3.50
N TRP A 96 -4.12 -8.80 4.41
CA TRP A 96 -5.15 -8.18 5.23
C TRP A 96 -4.57 -7.75 6.58
N ILE A 97 -4.90 -6.53 7.01
CA ILE A 97 -4.56 -6.02 8.35
C ILE A 97 -5.79 -6.05 9.22
N LYS A 98 -5.67 -6.69 10.39
CA LYS A 98 -6.64 -6.59 11.47
C LYS A 98 -6.33 -5.39 12.37
N SER A 99 -7.30 -4.51 12.56
CA SER A 99 -7.29 -3.41 13.53
C SER A 99 -8.56 -3.45 14.38
N GLY A 100 -8.41 -3.84 15.66
CA GLY A 100 -9.56 -4.15 16.50
C GLY A 100 -10.38 -5.30 15.90
N THR A 101 -11.64 -5.01 15.55
CA THR A 101 -12.56 -5.93 14.88
C THR A 101 -12.57 -5.77 13.36
N THR A 102 -11.81 -4.83 12.79
CA THR A 102 -11.88 -4.51 11.35
C THR A 102 -10.70 -5.11 10.59
N PHE A 103 -10.96 -5.75 9.45
CA PHE A 103 -9.95 -6.13 8.47
C PHE A 103 -9.95 -5.14 7.30
N SER A 104 -8.75 -4.75 6.83
CA SER A 104 -8.57 -3.80 5.73
C SER A 104 -7.40 -4.18 4.81
N ARG A 105 -7.46 -3.75 3.55
CA ARG A 105 -6.39 -3.89 2.56
C ARG A 105 -6.18 -2.60 1.76
N CYS A 106 -5.07 -2.51 1.02
CA CYS A 106 -4.79 -1.42 0.09
C CYS A 106 -5.74 -1.42 -1.13
N ILE A 107 -5.86 -0.27 -1.79
CA ILE A 107 -6.75 -0.08 -2.93
C ILE A 107 -6.17 -0.76 -4.18
N GLY A 108 -6.99 -1.52 -4.91
CA GLY A 108 -6.56 -2.16 -6.15
C GLY A 108 -5.32 -3.03 -5.95
N ASP A 109 -4.26 -2.72 -6.71
CA ASP A 109 -2.93 -3.35 -6.74
C ASP A 109 -1.86 -2.60 -5.92
N TRP A 110 -2.25 -1.62 -5.08
CA TRP A 110 -1.29 -0.85 -4.29
C TRP A 110 -0.58 -1.72 -3.25
N LYS A 111 0.73 -1.55 -3.13
CA LYS A 111 1.57 -2.37 -2.25
C LYS A 111 1.55 -1.82 -0.83
N MET A 112 1.46 -2.73 0.12
CA MET A 112 1.35 -2.43 1.54
C MET A 112 2.72 -2.43 2.20
N PHE A 113 3.07 -1.34 2.89
CA PHE A 113 4.31 -1.22 3.64
C PHE A 113 4.01 -0.93 5.11
N ARG A 114 4.60 -1.72 6.01
CA ARG A 114 4.49 -1.53 7.46
C ARG A 114 5.79 -0.94 7.99
N ARG A 115 5.67 0.20 8.67
CA ARG A 115 6.78 0.83 9.40
C ARG A 115 6.60 0.52 10.89
N SER A 116 7.71 0.33 11.61
CA SER A 116 7.70 0.04 13.05
C SER A 116 7.86 1.30 13.91
N ASN A 117 8.34 2.41 13.34
CA ASN A 117 8.60 3.65 14.06
C ASN A 117 8.25 4.89 13.21
N PRO A 118 7.11 5.56 13.42
CA PRO A 118 5.96 5.08 14.21
C PRO A 118 5.32 3.83 13.59
N GLU A 119 4.55 3.08 14.38
CA GLU A 119 3.79 1.94 13.86
C GLU A 119 2.67 2.42 12.93
N ILE A 120 2.96 2.51 11.64
CA ILE A 120 2.01 2.91 10.60
C ILE A 120 2.05 1.91 9.45
N THR A 121 0.92 1.81 8.75
CA THR A 121 0.83 1.11 7.47
C THR A 121 0.53 2.14 6.40
N VAL A 122 1.30 2.12 5.32
CA VAL A 122 1.08 2.95 4.13
C VAL A 122 0.83 2.05 2.93
N CYS A 123 -0.07 2.47 2.06
CA CYS A 123 -0.27 1.87 0.75
C CYS A 123 0.40 2.77 -0.26
N MET A 124 1.27 2.23 -1.10
CA MET A 124 2.00 3.01 -2.11
C MET A 124 1.82 2.36 -3.49
N GLN A 125 1.69 3.20 -4.50
CA GLN A 125 1.81 2.78 -5.89
C GLN A 125 3.29 2.84 -6.26
N VAL A 126 3.92 1.67 -6.40
CA VAL A 126 5.38 1.53 -6.33
C VAL A 126 6.08 1.74 -7.67
N TYR A 127 7.38 2.00 -7.55
CA TYR A 127 8.39 2.22 -8.59
C TYR A 127 8.63 1.05 -9.57
N GLU A 128 8.34 -0.20 -9.20
CA GLU A 128 8.41 -1.33 -10.16
C GLU A 128 7.51 -1.05 -11.38
N ARG A 129 6.36 -0.42 -11.14
CA ARG A 129 5.45 0.05 -12.19
C ARG A 129 6.06 1.18 -13.04
N PHE A 130 6.98 1.98 -12.51
CA PHE A 130 7.66 3.01 -13.29
C PHE A 130 8.58 2.37 -14.34
N LEU A 131 9.38 1.36 -13.98
CA LEU A 131 10.20 0.63 -14.95
C LEU A 131 9.36 -0.30 -15.83
N GLU A 132 8.19 -0.77 -15.41
CA GLU A 132 7.26 -1.46 -16.31
C GLU A 132 6.62 -0.54 -17.36
N ILE A 133 6.20 0.67 -16.94
CA ILE A 133 5.61 1.67 -17.84
C ILE A 133 6.69 2.28 -18.74
N TYR A 134 7.91 2.42 -18.21
CA TYR A 134 9.05 3.03 -18.88
C TYR A 134 10.28 2.11 -18.84
N PRO A 135 10.24 0.95 -19.55
CA PRO A 135 11.27 -0.08 -19.47
C PRO A 135 12.62 0.32 -20.02
N ASN A 136 12.66 1.39 -20.81
CA ASN A 136 13.88 1.96 -21.36
C ASN A 136 14.21 3.30 -20.67
N ALA A 137 13.90 3.43 -19.37
CA ALA A 137 14.22 4.64 -18.64
C ALA A 137 15.74 4.87 -18.61
N ASP A 138 16.19 5.97 -19.20
CA ASP A 138 17.59 6.38 -19.17
C ASP A 138 18.02 6.65 -17.72
N ASN A 139 19.33 6.54 -17.47
CA ASN A 139 19.87 6.90 -16.15
C ASN A 139 19.47 8.34 -15.80
N TRP A 140 19.08 8.55 -14.54
CA TRP A 140 18.58 9.81 -13.98
C TRP A 140 17.16 10.22 -14.40
N GLN A 141 16.48 9.44 -15.25
CA GLN A 141 15.02 9.59 -15.38
C GLN A 141 14.34 9.17 -14.10
N ALA A 142 13.31 9.90 -13.70
CA ALA A 142 12.87 9.86 -12.33
C ALA A 142 11.36 10.01 -12.17
N ILE A 143 10.88 9.72 -10.97
CA ILE A 143 9.54 10.08 -10.52
C ILE A 143 9.64 10.97 -9.27
N TRP A 144 8.76 11.96 -9.19
CA TRP A 144 8.64 12.83 -8.04
C TRP A 144 8.17 12.06 -6.81
N ILE A 145 8.79 12.39 -5.67
CA ILE A 145 8.29 12.05 -4.34
C ILE A 145 8.11 13.34 -3.55
N ASP A 146 7.29 13.27 -2.51
CA ASP A 146 6.76 14.42 -1.77
C ASP A 146 7.78 15.23 -0.95
N GLY A 147 9.06 14.82 -0.94
CA GLY A 147 10.08 15.44 -0.10
C GLY A 147 10.54 16.79 -0.65
N VAL A 148 10.33 17.86 0.13
CA VAL A 148 10.75 19.23 -0.20
C VAL A 148 11.59 19.81 0.93
N ARG A 149 12.61 20.60 0.62
CA ARG A 149 13.42 21.31 1.62
C ARG A 149 13.63 22.77 1.27
N ASN A 150 14.27 23.49 2.17
CA ASN A 150 14.63 24.90 1.99
C ASN A 150 16.14 25.11 2.16
N CYS A 151 16.91 24.73 1.14
CA CYS A 151 18.35 24.90 1.07
C CYS A 151 18.70 26.17 0.29
N ASN A 152 18.94 27.29 0.99
CA ASN A 152 19.28 28.59 0.38
C ASN A 152 20.79 28.88 0.25
N TRP A 153 21.63 28.03 0.86
CA TRP A 153 23.09 27.98 0.69
C TRP A 153 23.62 26.66 1.26
N GLU A 154 24.73 26.13 0.74
CA GLU A 154 25.24 24.78 1.05
C GLU A 154 25.51 24.52 2.55
N SER A 155 25.92 25.55 3.30
CA SER A 155 26.18 25.40 4.75
C SER A 155 24.93 25.50 5.63
N ASN A 156 23.74 25.62 5.03
CA ASN A 156 22.49 25.65 5.78
C ASN A 156 22.21 24.25 6.35
N PRO A 157 22.06 24.08 7.67
CA PRO A 157 21.74 22.78 8.26
C PRO A 157 20.42 22.19 7.75
N LYS A 158 19.52 23.01 7.18
CA LYS A 158 18.27 22.57 6.55
C LYS A 158 18.46 21.89 5.19
N CYS A 159 19.68 21.88 4.63
CA CYS A 159 19.93 21.26 3.34
C CYS A 159 19.79 19.73 3.38
N ASN A 160 19.92 19.07 4.53
CA ASN A 160 19.68 17.62 4.63
C ASN A 160 18.29 17.25 5.17
N VAL A 161 17.49 18.25 5.54
CA VAL A 161 16.20 18.04 6.19
C VAL A 161 15.08 18.26 5.18
N PHE A 162 14.36 17.20 4.85
CA PHE A 162 13.19 17.26 3.98
C PHE A 162 11.90 17.26 4.79
N GLU A 163 10.99 18.14 4.40
CA GLU A 163 9.61 18.20 4.84
C GLU A 163 8.75 17.35 3.90
N TRP A 164 7.79 16.65 4.49
CA TRP A 164 6.84 15.77 3.79
C TRP A 164 5.44 16.30 4.06
N SER A 165 4.61 16.43 3.03
CA SER A 165 3.24 16.92 3.14
C SER A 165 2.27 15.90 3.71
N ASP A 166 2.66 14.62 3.76
CA ASP A 166 1.81 13.52 4.21
C ASP A 166 1.65 13.39 5.74
N GLU A 167 2.39 14.18 6.54
CA GLU A 167 2.38 14.21 8.02
C GLU A 167 2.81 12.90 8.72
N TYR A 168 3.04 11.80 8.00
CA TYR A 168 3.39 10.49 8.58
C TYR A 168 4.71 9.91 8.05
N THR A 169 5.31 10.51 7.03
CA THR A 169 6.68 10.22 6.62
C THR A 169 7.63 11.03 7.49
N VAL A 170 8.35 10.31 8.32
CA VAL A 170 9.34 10.83 9.25
C VAL A 170 10.62 10.05 9.06
N GLY A 171 11.77 10.74 9.08
CA GLY A 171 13.08 10.13 9.01
C GLY A 171 13.85 10.43 7.74
N GLU A 172 15.16 10.19 7.83
CA GLU A 172 16.17 10.48 6.80
C GLU A 172 16.95 9.20 6.45
N GLU A 173 16.43 8.03 6.83
CA GLU A 173 17.13 6.73 6.69
C GLU A 173 17.49 6.40 5.24
N ALA A 174 16.69 6.86 4.28
CA ALA A 174 16.97 6.70 2.86
C ALA A 174 17.92 7.77 2.29
N LEU A 175 18.19 8.85 3.02
CA LEU A 175 18.99 9.99 2.58
C LEU A 175 20.47 9.83 2.91
N THR A 176 20.97 8.60 2.85
CA THR A 176 22.40 8.32 3.06
C THR A 176 23.20 8.60 1.79
N PRO A 177 24.49 8.94 1.89
CA PRO A 177 25.34 9.16 0.71
C PRO A 177 25.42 7.98 -0.27
N ASP A 178 25.17 6.75 0.22
CA ASP A 178 25.20 5.54 -0.62
C ASP A 178 23.91 5.31 -1.42
N ASN A 179 22.82 5.99 -1.04
CA ASN A 179 21.50 5.85 -1.65
C ASN A 179 20.97 7.15 -2.29
N ALA A 180 21.43 8.31 -1.83
CA ALA A 180 20.97 9.62 -2.28
C ALA A 180 22.12 10.48 -2.80
N ALA A 181 22.00 10.95 -4.05
CA ALA A 181 22.85 12.00 -4.60
C ALA A 181 22.18 13.35 -4.29
N LEU A 182 22.73 14.09 -3.31
CA LEU A 182 22.23 15.40 -2.92
C LEU A 182 23.27 16.47 -3.28
N SER A 183 23.09 17.17 -4.41
CA SER A 183 23.99 18.24 -4.85
C SER A 183 23.69 19.59 -4.21
N PHE A 184 22.49 19.78 -3.65
CA PHE A 184 21.96 21.03 -3.11
C PHE A 184 21.71 22.12 -4.16
N TYR A 185 22.60 22.23 -5.14
CA TYR A 185 22.61 23.25 -6.17
C TYR A 185 23.05 22.70 -7.52
N LYS A 186 22.37 23.15 -8.58
CA LYS A 186 22.81 23.05 -9.96
C LYS A 186 23.13 24.45 -10.50
N GLY A 187 24.41 24.81 -10.43
CA GLY A 187 24.84 26.18 -10.69
C GLY A 187 24.26 27.12 -9.63
N SER A 188 23.49 28.13 -10.05
CA SER A 188 22.80 29.05 -9.13
C SER A 188 21.38 28.60 -8.74
N THR A 189 20.95 27.42 -9.17
CA THR A 189 19.58 26.94 -8.96
C THR A 189 19.54 25.98 -7.77
N PRO A 190 18.75 26.28 -6.72
CA PRO A 190 18.55 25.34 -5.62
C PRO A 190 17.83 24.05 -6.08
N GLU A 191 18.34 22.91 -5.64
CA GLU A 191 17.73 21.59 -5.84
C GLU A 191 17.03 21.18 -4.55
N ASN A 192 15.77 21.58 -4.42
CA ASN A 192 15.02 21.52 -3.16
C ASN A 192 13.94 20.43 -3.12
N CYS A 193 13.77 19.65 -4.19
CA CYS A 193 12.73 18.62 -4.26
C CYS A 193 13.34 17.25 -4.56
N LEU A 194 12.75 16.18 -4.02
CA LEU A 194 13.25 14.81 -4.16
C LEU A 194 12.58 14.03 -5.29
N VAL A 195 13.37 13.18 -5.92
CA VAL A 195 12.92 12.21 -6.91
C VAL A 195 13.54 10.83 -6.64
N VAL A 196 12.84 9.77 -7.06
CA VAL A 196 13.39 8.42 -7.18
C VAL A 196 13.87 8.23 -8.61
N ILE A 197 15.15 7.90 -8.79
CA ILE A 197 15.79 7.83 -10.11
C ILE A 197 15.95 6.38 -10.61
N SER A 198 15.84 6.22 -11.93
CA SER A 198 16.41 5.09 -12.66
C SER A 198 17.91 5.22 -12.68
N ASN A 199 18.61 4.23 -12.14
CA ASN A 199 20.05 4.17 -12.19
C ASN A 199 20.50 2.72 -12.28
N SER A 200 21.06 2.36 -13.44
CA SER A 200 21.60 1.02 -13.69
C SER A 200 23.09 0.88 -13.34
N VAL A 201 23.74 2.00 -12.97
CA VAL A 201 25.20 2.08 -12.83
C VAL A 201 25.64 2.12 -11.37
N THR A 202 24.84 2.71 -10.49
CA THR A 202 25.15 2.83 -9.05
C THR A 202 23.97 2.40 -8.19
N SER A 203 24.18 2.24 -6.89
CA SER A 203 23.12 1.98 -5.90
C SER A 203 22.25 3.20 -5.58
N VAL A 204 22.61 4.38 -6.09
CA VAL A 204 21.87 5.62 -5.83
C VAL A 204 20.47 5.51 -6.44
N SER A 205 19.47 5.63 -5.58
CA SER A 205 18.06 5.55 -5.93
C SER A 205 17.33 6.90 -5.75
N LEU A 206 17.94 7.86 -5.06
CA LEU A 206 17.35 9.18 -4.79
C LEU A 206 18.24 10.30 -5.34
N ASN A 207 17.60 11.37 -5.80
CA ASN A 207 18.28 12.58 -6.23
C ASN A 207 17.49 13.83 -5.80
N ASP A 208 18.17 14.93 -5.54
CA ASP A 208 17.56 16.25 -5.45
C ASP A 208 17.55 16.94 -6.81
N VAL A 209 16.48 17.68 -7.09
CA VAL A 209 16.29 18.43 -8.34
C VAL A 209 15.62 19.77 -8.08
N PRO A 210 15.67 20.73 -9.02
CA PRO A 210 14.93 21.97 -8.90
C PRO A 210 13.42 21.72 -8.86
N CYS A 211 12.72 22.31 -7.90
CA CYS A 211 11.28 22.16 -7.78
C CYS A 211 10.50 22.71 -8.99
N GLY A 212 9.33 22.14 -9.27
CA GLY A 212 8.40 22.62 -10.29
C GLY A 212 8.67 22.02 -11.67
N ARG A 213 9.55 22.63 -12.47
CA ARG A 213 9.81 22.16 -13.84
C ARG A 213 10.78 20.98 -13.88
N GLY A 214 11.48 20.70 -12.78
CA GLY A 214 12.49 19.66 -12.69
C GLY A 214 13.68 19.91 -13.61
N SER A 215 14.45 18.86 -13.83
CA SER A 215 15.51 18.77 -14.84
C SER A 215 14.97 18.46 -16.24
N GLY A 216 13.68 18.09 -16.35
CA GLY A 216 13.05 17.58 -17.57
C GLY A 216 13.15 16.05 -17.71
N LEU A 217 13.68 15.37 -16.69
CA LEU A 217 13.84 13.92 -16.62
C LEU A 217 12.79 13.25 -15.72
N GLU A 218 11.93 14.05 -15.09
CA GLU A 218 10.89 13.57 -14.19
C GLU A 218 9.63 13.20 -14.98
N LEU A 219 9.31 11.90 -15.01
CA LEU A 219 8.30 11.29 -15.89
C LEU A 219 6.97 11.02 -15.19
N GLY A 220 6.89 11.21 -13.87
CA GLY A 220 5.69 10.90 -13.09
C GLY A 220 5.84 11.27 -11.62
N VAL A 221 4.88 10.80 -10.82
CA VAL A 221 4.82 11.00 -9.36
C VAL A 221 4.55 9.66 -8.69
N ALA A 222 5.14 9.42 -7.52
CA ALA A 222 4.73 8.32 -6.64
C ALA A 222 3.65 8.82 -5.66
N CYS A 223 2.58 8.04 -5.52
CA CYS A 223 1.50 8.36 -4.59
C CYS A 223 1.45 7.33 -3.46
N GLY A 224 1.12 7.80 -2.25
CA GLY A 224 0.96 7.00 -1.06
C GLY A 224 -0.20 7.51 -0.20
N TYR A 225 -0.80 6.63 0.60
CA TYR A 225 -1.74 7.03 1.65
C TYR A 225 -1.58 6.15 2.89
N GLN A 226 -1.79 6.73 4.07
CA GLN A 226 -1.83 5.97 5.31
C GLN A 226 -3.11 5.13 5.39
N MET A 227 -2.95 3.84 5.68
CA MET A 227 -4.07 3.01 6.09
C MET A 227 -4.48 3.39 7.52
N LEU A 228 -5.51 4.23 7.62
CA LEU A 228 -6.11 4.57 8.90
C LEU A 228 -6.84 3.35 9.47
N ALA A 229 -6.15 2.64 10.36
CA ALA A 229 -6.80 1.88 11.40
C ALA A 229 -7.65 2.86 12.23
N ARG A 230 -8.97 2.90 12.01
CA ARG A 230 -9.87 3.72 12.83
C ARG A 230 -9.80 3.25 14.29
N ARG A 231 -8.88 3.80 15.07
CA ARG A 231 -9.01 3.85 16.52
C ARG A 231 -10.11 4.85 16.80
N TRP A 232 -11.31 4.35 17.06
CA TRP A 232 -12.34 5.14 17.72
C TRP A 232 -11.82 5.54 19.09
N THR A 233 -11.25 6.74 19.22
CA THR A 233 -11.22 7.42 20.51
C THR A 233 -12.67 7.80 20.82
N ARG A 234 -13.29 7.08 21.75
CA ARG A 234 -14.59 7.46 22.30
C ARG A 234 -14.43 8.85 22.94
N GLY A 235 -15.13 9.84 22.39
CA GLY A 235 -15.52 11.04 23.13
C GLY A 235 -16.73 10.76 24.00
#